data_AF-A0AAE4M490-F1
#
_entry.id   AF-A0AAE4M490-F1
#
_cell.length_a   1.000
_cell.length_b   1.000
_cell.length_c   1.000
_cell.angle_alpha   90.00
_cell.angle_beta   90.00
_cell.angle_gamma   90.00
#
_symmetry.space_group_name_H-M   'P 1'
#
loop_
_entity.id
_entity.type
_entity.pdbx_description
1 polymer ?
#
loop_
_entity_poly.entity_id
_entity_poly.type
_entity_poly.pdbx_seq_one_letter_code
_entity_poly.pdbx_strand_id
1 'polypeptide(L)'
;MKMESKESQAIFTAHYQIGNGLPGGVNFDVNLLVASEDKSIVGKGHIFQAINPPLNVVSDLNGSFNYQCTMRDCHIMVTLQGYQPYLGIAPLGADLHNVTLNILLNDDWKSGVAFYRYKNSSGKWIEVANQRVTLLLPEHVPSIENFKVEQSDLAPA
;
A
#
# COMPACT_ATOMS: atom_id res chain seq x y z
N MET A 1 -36.12 -25.47 -3.30
CA MET A 1 -35.01 -24.69 -3.89
C MET A 1 -34.68 -23.54 -2.95
N LYS A 2 -33.65 -23.69 -2.12
CA LYS A 2 -33.09 -22.59 -1.34
C LYS A 2 -31.92 -22.06 -2.16
N MET A 3 -32.00 -20.79 -2.57
CA MET A 3 -30.88 -20.10 -3.20
C MET A 3 -29.89 -19.75 -2.10
N GLU A 4 -28.76 -20.45 -2.08
CA GLU A 4 -27.58 -20.06 -1.34
C GLU A 4 -26.91 -18.93 -2.12
N SER A 5 -27.13 -17.68 -1.71
CA SER A 5 -26.36 -16.55 -2.24
C SER A 5 -24.98 -16.59 -1.61
N LYS A 6 -24.04 -17.20 -2.34
CA LYS A 6 -22.61 -17.15 -2.03
C LYS A 6 -22.10 -15.74 -2.34
N GLU A 7 -22.40 -14.77 -1.46
CA GLU A 7 -21.69 -13.49 -1.44
C GLU A 7 -20.22 -13.82 -1.17
N SER A 8 -19.45 -13.77 -2.24
CA SER A 8 -18.00 -13.90 -2.14
C SER A 8 -17.52 -12.56 -1.58
N GLN A 9 -17.19 -12.55 -0.29
CA GLN A 9 -16.39 -11.52 0.37
C GLN A 9 -15.25 -11.11 -0.55
N ALA A 10 -15.43 -10.02 -1.30
CA ALA A 10 -14.52 -9.61 -2.36
C ALA A 10 -13.30 -8.95 -1.70
N ILE A 11 -12.35 -9.78 -1.30
CA ILE A 11 -11.02 -9.38 -0.85
C ILE A 11 -10.10 -9.37 -2.07
N PHE A 12 -9.39 -8.27 -2.28
CA PHE A 12 -8.39 -8.17 -3.35
C PHE A 12 -7.14 -7.45 -2.87
N THR A 13 -6.03 -7.67 -3.57
CA THR A 13 -4.76 -7.01 -3.30
C THR A 13 -4.53 -5.89 -4.31
N ALA A 14 -3.90 -4.81 -3.86
CA ALA A 14 -3.49 -3.71 -4.73
C ALA A 14 -2.10 -3.24 -4.32
N HIS A 15 -1.17 -3.27 -5.29
CA HIS A 15 0.18 -2.75 -5.09
C HIS A 15 0.30 -1.42 -5.84
N TYR A 16 0.50 -0.34 -5.12
CA TYR A 16 0.66 0.99 -5.67
C TYR A 16 2.09 1.48 -5.54
N GLN A 17 2.59 2.04 -6.63
CA GLN A 17 3.77 2.89 -6.61
C GLN A 17 3.33 4.35 -6.62
N ILE A 18 3.80 5.11 -5.62
CA ILE A 18 3.49 6.53 -5.46
C ILE A 18 4.79 7.32 -5.63
N GLY A 19 4.83 8.16 -6.66
CA GLY A 19 5.99 9.01 -6.96
C GLY A 19 6.14 9.30 -8.45
N ASN A 20 7.23 9.99 -8.78
CA ASN A 20 7.48 10.47 -10.14
C ASN A 20 8.38 9.55 -10.97
N GLY A 21 8.78 8.38 -10.45
CA GLY A 21 9.64 7.42 -11.15
C GLY A 21 11.05 7.96 -11.47
N LEU A 22 11.46 9.06 -10.85
CA LEU A 22 12.77 9.67 -11.07
C LEU A 22 13.86 8.81 -10.42
N PRO A 23 14.96 8.49 -11.14
CA PRO A 23 16.11 7.82 -10.55
C PRO A 23 16.62 8.55 -9.31
N GLY A 24 16.57 7.89 -8.16
CA GLY A 24 17.03 8.44 -6.88
C GLY A 24 16.07 9.41 -6.18
N GLY A 25 14.87 9.64 -6.74
CA GLY A 25 13.80 10.37 -6.08
C GLY A 25 13.14 9.58 -4.96
N VAL A 26 12.27 10.25 -4.20
CA VAL A 26 11.42 9.59 -3.21
C VAL A 26 10.40 8.71 -3.93
N ASN A 27 10.39 7.42 -3.59
CA ASN A 27 9.35 6.49 -3.97
C ASN A 27 8.59 6.03 -2.73
N PHE A 28 7.28 5.84 -2.86
CA PHE A 28 6.45 5.28 -1.81
C PHE A 28 5.69 4.07 -2.36
N ASP A 29 6.16 2.88 -2.00
CA ASP A 29 5.56 1.60 -2.36
C ASP A 29 4.52 1.20 -1.31
N VAL A 30 3.32 0.85 -1.76
CA VAL A 30 2.16 0.62 -0.91
C VAL A 30 1.48 -0.68 -1.32
N ASN A 31 1.52 -1.68 -0.45
CA ASN A 31 0.89 -2.98 -0.66
C ASN A 31 -0.35 -3.09 0.23
N LEU A 32 -1.53 -3.14 -0.38
CA LEU A 32 -2.81 -3.13 0.29
C LEU A 32 -3.56 -4.44 0.10
N LEU A 33 -4.26 -4.84 1.15
CA LEU A 33 -5.33 -5.81 1.14
C LEU A 33 -6.62 -5.05 1.41
N VAL A 34 -7.55 -5.11 0.46
CA VAL A 34 -8.81 -4.37 0.50
C VAL A 34 -9.94 -5.35 0.77
N ALA A 35 -10.69 -5.14 1.84
CA ALA A 35 -11.92 -5.85 2.14
C ALA A 35 -13.11 -5.00 1.70
N SER A 36 -13.76 -5.39 0.60
CA SER A 36 -14.79 -4.55 -0.03
C SER A 36 -16.06 -4.39 0.81
N GLU A 37 -16.45 -5.43 1.57
CA GLU A 37 -17.65 -5.42 2.41
C GLU A 37 -17.50 -4.47 3.60
N ASP A 38 -16.39 -4.59 4.33
CA ASP A 38 -16.10 -3.78 5.52
C ASP A 38 -15.56 -2.39 5.20
N LYS A 39 -15.30 -2.11 3.91
CA LYS A 39 -14.59 -0.93 3.42
C LYS A 39 -13.27 -0.68 4.15
N SER A 40 -12.63 -1.76 4.59
CA SER A 40 -11.42 -1.71 5.40
C SER A 40 -10.21 -2.05 4.56
N ILE A 41 -9.09 -1.42 4.91
CA ILE A 41 -7.81 -1.62 4.24
C ILE A 41 -6.75 -1.86 5.29
N VAL A 42 -5.95 -2.90 5.06
CA VAL A 42 -4.72 -3.17 5.79
C VAL A 42 -3.59 -3.32 4.79
N GLY A 43 -2.36 -3.01 5.18
CA GLY A 43 -1.26 -3.08 4.25
C GLY A 43 0.09 -2.73 4.84
N LYS A 44 1.07 -2.63 3.95
CA LYS A 44 2.43 -2.18 4.27
C LYS A 44 2.82 -1.07 3.33
N GLY A 45 3.50 -0.07 3.89
CA GLY A 45 4.03 1.07 3.19
C GLY A 45 5.54 1.16 3.36
N HIS A 46 6.25 1.46 2.28
CA HIS A 46 7.69 1.69 2.30
C HIS A 46 8.04 2.96 1.52
N ILE A 47 8.49 3.98 2.23
CA ILE A 47 9.01 5.22 1.63
C ILE A 47 10.53 5.09 1.56
N PHE A 48 11.07 5.19 0.35
CA PHE A 48 12.47 5.01 0.08
C PHE A 48 13.03 6.14 -0.80
N GLN A 49 14.22 6.62 -0.46
CA GLN A 49 15.02 7.53 -1.28
C GLN A 49 16.48 7.13 -1.16
N ALA A 50 17.13 6.82 -2.29
CA ALA A 50 18.52 6.39 -2.31
C ALA A 50 19.52 7.56 -2.16
N ILE A 51 19.17 8.73 -2.69
CA ILE A 51 20.07 9.88 -2.81
C ILE A 51 19.76 10.95 -1.76
N ASN A 52 20.80 11.64 -1.27
CA ASN A 52 20.78 12.58 -0.15
C ASN A 52 19.57 13.56 -0.08
N PRO A 53 18.83 13.61 1.05
CA PRO A 53 18.99 12.75 2.24
C PRO A 53 18.45 11.35 1.98
N PRO A 54 19.19 10.28 2.32
CA PRO A 54 18.67 8.93 2.24
C PRO A 54 17.47 8.77 3.18
N LEU A 55 16.41 8.13 2.69
CA LEU A 55 15.16 7.94 3.41
C LEU A 55 14.77 6.47 3.38
N ASN A 56 14.38 5.93 4.53
CA ASN A 56 13.84 4.60 4.67
C ASN A 56 12.80 4.59 5.79
N VAL A 57 11.51 4.62 5.43
CA VAL A 57 10.39 4.61 6.38
C VAL A 57 9.49 3.43 6.05
N VAL A 58 9.44 2.45 6.95
CA VAL A 58 8.56 1.29 6.85
C VAL A 58 7.38 1.49 7.79
N SER A 59 6.17 1.19 7.32
CA SER A 59 4.94 1.42 8.07
C SER A 59 3.94 0.30 7.84
N ASP A 60 3.29 -0.17 8.89
CA ASP A 60 2.07 -0.94 8.80
C ASP A 60 0.89 0.02 8.60
N LEU A 61 0.17 -0.15 7.50
CA LEU A 61 -0.91 0.74 7.08
C LEU A 61 -2.26 0.14 7.47
N ASN A 62 -3.14 0.98 8.00
CA ASN A 62 -4.52 0.65 8.26
C ASN A 62 -5.44 1.82 7.90
N GLY A 63 -6.67 1.51 7.51
CA GLY A 63 -7.67 2.54 7.25
C GLY A 63 -8.84 2.04 6.46
N SER A 64 -9.39 2.91 5.62
CA SER A 64 -10.63 2.65 4.91
C SER A 64 -10.69 3.39 3.58
N PHE A 65 -11.70 3.08 2.80
CA PHE A 65 -11.97 3.79 1.55
C PHE A 65 -13.44 4.16 1.40
N ASN A 66 -13.70 5.21 0.64
CA ASN A 66 -15.04 5.69 0.34
C ASN A 66 -15.16 6.06 -1.14
N TYR A 67 -16.29 5.74 -1.74
CA TYR A 67 -16.64 6.18 -3.08
C TYR A 67 -17.27 7.58 -3.04
N GLN A 68 -16.77 8.49 -3.86
CA GLN A 68 -17.25 9.85 -4.01
C GLN A 68 -17.66 10.06 -5.46
N CYS A 69 -18.98 10.00 -5.71
CA CYS A 69 -19.53 10.23 -7.03
C CYS A 69 -20.11 11.63 -7.13
N THR A 70 -19.71 12.35 -8.17
CA THR A 70 -20.35 13.58 -8.63
C THR A 70 -21.30 13.25 -9.79
N MET A 71 -21.98 14.25 -10.35
CA MET A 71 -22.86 14.04 -11.52
C MET A 71 -22.13 13.56 -12.78
N ARG A 72 -20.79 13.70 -12.84
CA ARG A 72 -19.98 13.35 -14.01
C ARG A 72 -19.05 12.18 -13.75
N ASP A 73 -18.37 12.21 -12.61
CA ASP A 73 -17.26 11.31 -12.33
C ASP A 73 -17.36 10.73 -10.92
N CYS A 74 -16.96 9.46 -10.78
CA CYS A 74 -16.78 8.77 -9.51
C CYS A 74 -15.28 8.62 -9.20
N HIS A 75 -14.92 8.89 -7.95
CA HIS A 75 -13.56 8.71 -7.45
C HIS A 75 -13.59 7.89 -6.17
N ILE A 76 -12.43 7.33 -5.81
CA ILE A 76 -12.26 6.51 -4.62
C ILE A 76 -11.26 7.22 -3.72
N MET A 77 -11.73 7.64 -2.54
CA MET A 77 -10.87 8.21 -1.52
C MET A 77 -10.42 7.11 -0.57
N VAL A 78 -9.14 6.78 -0.60
CA VAL A 78 -8.48 5.86 0.32
C VAL A 78 -7.78 6.67 1.40
N THR A 79 -8.07 6.39 2.67
CA THR A 79 -7.48 7.07 3.84
C THR A 79 -6.78 6.05 4.70
N LEU A 80 -5.47 6.20 4.86
CA LEU A 80 -4.61 5.28 5.62
C LEU A 80 -3.77 6.02 6.65
N GLN A 81 -3.62 5.38 7.81
CA GLN A 81 -2.68 5.73 8.85
C GLN A 81 -1.59 4.67 8.89
N GLY A 82 -0.36 5.07 9.18
CA GLY A 82 0.81 4.21 9.19
C GLY A 82 1.49 4.24 10.54
N TYR A 83 1.85 3.06 11.03
CA TYR A 83 2.56 2.88 12.28
C TYR A 83 3.89 2.17 12.04
N GLN A 84 4.96 2.62 12.70
CA GLN A 84 6.26 1.98 12.59
C GLN A 84 6.19 0.56 13.16
N PRO A 85 6.67 -0.47 12.43
CA PRO A 85 6.71 -1.82 12.95
C PRO A 85 7.69 -1.87 14.12
N TYR A 86 7.27 -2.47 15.22
CA TYR A 86 8.08 -2.63 16.42
C TYR A 86 8.25 -4.11 16.77
N LEU A 87 9.49 -4.52 17.05
CA LEU A 87 9.78 -5.90 17.47
C LEU A 87 9.52 -6.04 18.97
N GLY A 88 8.52 -6.85 19.33
CA GLY A 88 8.16 -7.10 20.73
C GLY A 88 7.06 -6.15 21.24
N ILE A 89 7.08 -5.86 22.54
CA ILE A 89 6.07 -5.01 23.17
C ILE A 89 6.48 -3.54 23.01
N ALA A 90 5.64 -2.77 22.33
CA ALA A 90 5.86 -1.34 22.16
C ALA A 90 6.02 -0.63 23.53
N PRO A 91 6.92 0.35 23.65
CA PRO A 91 7.06 1.12 24.88
C PRO A 91 5.75 1.83 25.22
N LEU A 92 5.35 1.79 26.49
CA LEU A 92 4.16 2.51 26.96
C LEU A 92 4.32 4.01 26.65
N GLY A 93 3.34 4.56 25.91
CA GLY A 93 3.32 5.97 25.53
C GLY A 93 4.16 6.34 24.28
N ALA A 94 4.76 5.37 23.58
CA ALA A 94 5.43 5.65 22.32
C ALA A 94 4.40 5.90 21.19
N ASP A 95 4.48 7.08 20.58
CA ASP A 95 3.74 7.36 19.34
C ASP A 95 4.43 6.71 18.15
N LEU A 96 3.94 5.52 17.78
CA LEU A 96 4.41 4.76 16.63
C LEU A 96 3.90 5.33 15.29
N HIS A 97 2.98 6.29 15.30
CA HIS A 97 2.42 6.87 14.07
C HIS A 97 3.51 7.57 13.27
N ASN A 98 3.76 7.10 12.06
CA ASN A 98 4.87 7.59 11.23
C ASN A 98 4.42 8.05 9.84
N VAL A 99 3.22 7.66 9.37
CA VAL A 99 2.72 8.02 8.04
C VAL A 99 1.22 8.34 8.08
N THR A 100 0.76 9.33 7.32
CA THR A 100 -0.65 9.50 6.96
C THR A 100 -0.74 9.61 5.45
N LEU A 101 -1.56 8.79 4.82
CA LEU A 101 -1.66 8.67 3.37
C LEU A 101 -3.12 8.81 2.95
N ASN A 102 -3.39 9.73 2.03
CA ASN A 102 -4.66 9.88 1.36
C ASN A 102 -4.43 9.68 -0.14
N ILE A 103 -5.21 8.79 -0.75
CA ILE A 103 -5.15 8.53 -2.19
C ILE A 103 -6.51 8.83 -2.79
N LEU A 104 -6.54 9.69 -3.79
CA LEU A 104 -7.68 9.90 -4.66
C LEU A 104 -7.46 9.09 -5.93
N LEU A 105 -8.10 7.92 -6.01
CA LEU A 105 -8.06 7.05 -7.18
C LEU A 105 -9.24 7.34 -8.12
N ASN A 106 -9.05 7.01 -9.38
CA ASN A 106 -10.15 6.84 -10.33
C ASN A 106 -11.02 5.63 -9.94
N ASP A 107 -12.21 5.54 -10.52
CA ASP A 107 -13.17 4.44 -10.28
C ASP A 107 -12.66 3.04 -10.67
N ASP A 108 -11.54 2.96 -11.39
CA ASP A 108 -10.91 1.73 -11.85
C ASP A 108 -9.87 1.13 -10.89
N TRP A 109 -9.57 1.78 -9.75
CA TRP A 109 -8.51 1.41 -8.81
C TRP A 109 -7.09 1.37 -9.40
N LYS A 110 -6.84 1.84 -10.64
CA LYS A 110 -5.53 1.68 -11.31
C LYS A 110 -4.62 2.87 -11.17
N SER A 111 -5.19 4.07 -11.07
CA SER A 111 -4.42 5.31 -11.10
C SER A 111 -5.09 6.40 -10.29
N GLY A 112 -4.29 7.40 -9.91
CA GLY A 112 -4.79 8.51 -9.11
C GLY A 112 -3.69 9.45 -8.65
N VAL A 113 -4.02 10.25 -7.64
CA VAL A 113 -3.11 11.17 -6.96
C VAL A 113 -3.09 10.91 -5.46
N ALA A 114 -1.91 11.02 -4.86
CA ALA A 114 -1.72 10.81 -3.43
C ALA A 114 -1.16 12.05 -2.74
N PHE A 115 -1.60 12.19 -1.50
CA PHE A 115 -1.14 13.18 -0.54
C PHE A 115 -0.73 12.41 0.70
N TYR A 116 0.51 12.56 1.12
CA TYR A 116 0.98 11.88 2.30
C TYR A 116 1.91 12.75 3.12
N ARG A 117 1.98 12.42 4.40
CA ARG A 117 2.97 12.97 5.31
C ARG A 117 3.67 11.84 6.02
N TYR A 118 4.95 12.01 6.27
CA TYR A 118 5.76 11.03 7.00
C TYR A 118 6.69 11.70 7.99
N LYS A 119 7.07 10.98 9.06
CA LYS A 119 8.12 11.40 9.99
C LYS A 119 9.48 11.04 9.40
N ASN A 120 10.38 12.01 9.28
CA ASN A 120 11.78 11.77 8.90
C ASN A 120 12.60 11.23 10.09
N SER A 121 13.89 10.94 9.87
CA SER A 121 14.80 10.45 10.91
C SER A 121 14.96 11.39 12.11
N SER A 122 14.68 12.68 11.94
CA SER A 122 14.67 13.69 13.03
C SER A 122 13.32 13.80 13.74
N GLY A 123 12.32 12.98 13.38
CA GLY A 123 10.97 13.02 13.93
C GLY A 123 10.10 14.17 13.40
N LYS A 124 10.57 14.93 12.40
CA LYS A 124 9.82 16.03 11.78
C LYS A 124 8.87 15.48 10.71
N TRP A 125 7.64 15.98 10.70
CA TRP A 125 6.68 15.71 9.64
C TRP A 125 7.07 16.43 8.34
N ILE A 126 7.15 15.66 7.26
CA ILE A 126 7.33 16.15 5.90
C ILE A 126 6.06 15.85 5.13
N GLU A 127 5.52 16.85 4.45
CA GLU A 127 4.32 16.74 3.64
C GLU A 127 4.70 16.64 2.17
N VAL A 128 4.06 15.72 1.46
CA VAL A 128 4.23 15.49 0.04
C VAL A 128 2.85 15.47 -0.60
N ALA A 129 2.65 16.35 -1.58
CA ALA A 129 1.37 16.53 -2.25
C ALA A 129 1.47 16.16 -3.73
N ASN A 130 0.30 15.86 -4.32
CA ASN A 130 0.12 15.66 -5.76
C ASN A 130 1.07 14.64 -6.38
N GLN A 131 1.36 13.54 -5.66
CA GLN A 131 2.18 12.46 -6.23
C GLN A 131 1.31 11.54 -7.07
N ARG A 132 1.82 11.16 -8.23
CA ARG A 132 1.12 10.22 -9.11
C ARG A 132 1.09 8.84 -8.48
N VAL A 133 -0.07 8.18 -8.56
CA VAL A 133 -0.25 6.79 -8.14
C VAL A 133 -0.43 5.91 -9.36
N THR A 134 0.33 4.82 -9.41
CA THR A 134 0.24 3.80 -10.45
C THR A 134 0.09 2.43 -9.81
N LEU A 135 -0.95 1.68 -10.18
CA LEU A 135 -1.08 0.27 -9.81
C LEU A 135 0.01 -0.53 -10.51
N LEU A 136 0.85 -1.17 -9.72
CA LEU A 136 1.75 -2.21 -10.19
C LEU A 136 0.92 -3.49 -10.31
N LEU A 137 0.84 -4.01 -11.53
CA LEU A 137 0.29 -5.34 -11.73
C LEU A 137 1.20 -6.32 -10.95
N PRO A 138 0.64 -7.25 -10.16
CA PRO A 138 1.45 -8.28 -9.57
C PRO A 138 2.20 -8.98 -10.70
N GLU A 139 3.52 -9.07 -10.57
CA GLU A 139 4.32 -9.96 -11.40
C GLU A 139 3.63 -11.32 -11.34
N HIS A 140 3.39 -11.96 -12.48
CA HIS A 140 2.65 -13.22 -12.55
C HIS A 140 3.38 -14.25 -11.69
N VAL A 141 2.95 -14.41 -10.43
CA VAL A 141 3.46 -15.47 -9.56
C VAL A 141 2.88 -16.75 -10.14
N PRO A 142 3.71 -17.63 -10.74
CA PRO A 142 3.19 -18.90 -11.22
C PRO A 142 2.54 -19.61 -10.04
N SER A 143 1.36 -20.19 -10.27
CA SER A 143 0.69 -21.04 -9.27
C SER A 143 1.72 -22.03 -8.71
N ILE A 144 1.64 -22.36 -7.42
CA ILE A 144 2.53 -23.36 -6.79
C ILE A 144 2.45 -24.69 -7.56
N GLU A 145 1.29 -24.98 -8.18
CA GLU A 145 1.08 -26.14 -9.05
C GLU A 145 1.98 -26.15 -10.30
N ASN A 146 2.44 -24.98 -10.75
CA ASN A 146 3.36 -24.79 -11.87
C ASN A 146 4.81 -24.64 -11.42
N PHE A 147 5.08 -24.66 -10.11
CA PHE A 147 6.43 -24.54 -9.56
C PHE A 147 7.15 -25.89 -9.73
N LYS A 148 7.78 -26.09 -10.88
CA LYS A 148 8.68 -27.22 -11.10
C LYS A 148 9.98 -26.94 -10.35
N VAL A 149 10.20 -27.66 -9.25
CA VAL A 149 11.54 -27.74 -8.63
C VAL A 149 12.42 -28.54 -9.58
N GLU A 150 13.36 -27.87 -10.25
CA GLU A 150 14.36 -28.59 -11.04
C GLU A 150 15.36 -29.27 -10.11
N GLN A 151 15.61 -30.55 -10.35
CA GLN A 151 16.43 -31.41 -9.50
C GLN A 151 17.90 -30.96 -9.39
N SER A 152 18.33 -30.02 -10.26
CA SER A 152 19.64 -29.36 -10.22
C SER A 152 19.82 -28.42 -9.02
N ASP A 153 18.73 -27.92 -8.43
CA ASP A 153 18.78 -27.02 -7.26
C ASP A 153 18.97 -27.77 -5.93
N LEU A 154 18.97 -29.10 -5.98
CA LEU A 154 19.08 -29.99 -4.82
C LEU A 154 20.42 -30.73 -4.74
N ALA A 155 21.37 -30.45 -5.64
CA ALA A 155 22.70 -31.03 -5.53
C ALA A 155 23.52 -30.27 -4.46
N PRO A 156 24.05 -30.94 -3.42
CA PRO A 156 25.04 -30.33 -2.56
C PRO A 156 26.31 -30.02 -3.38
N ALA A 157 26.94 -28.88 -3.08
CA ALA A 157 28.24 -28.50 -3.62
C ALA A 157 29.34 -29.51 -3.28
#